data_AF-A0A936QJ83-F1
#
_entry.id   AF-A0A936QJ83-F1
#
_cell.length_a   1.000
_cell.length_b   1.000
_cell.length_c   1.000
_cell.angle_alpha   90.00
_cell.angle_beta   90.00
_cell.angle_gamma   90.00
#
_symmetry.space_group_name_H-M   'P 1'
#
loop_
_entity.id
_entity.type
_entity.pdbx_description
1 polymer ?
#
loop_
_entity_poly.entity_id
_entity_poly.type
_entity_poly.pdbx_seq_one_letter_code
_entity_poly.pdbx_strand_id
1 'polypeptide(L)'
;MENKKFAEFKVGLFVFVAILVVFLTLFWVKGFSVSLTEQSYEVYFEKVSGINEGDQVSVNGVRKGKIDKIELAGDSVRIRFNLDKTIKLRNDYNIYIAATELTGGKVLYVEPGKSSVEVAPEQALHGTPGADFSTLMNSVQDITDNVKTLLGEFKKSNDNLNTVLANVNDIVGDANMKSNLKTTLSNLSLSSQNLNQLVSESRNGISGLTSRLGKTVDNVDIVIGDNSKELKNTLNEIQTLTTTVDTLVSNLNLVVMDINNKNKGIGKFISDDKFFDKMNNTLSEIEKLTKNIRTKGVKLNIF
;
A
#
# COMPACT_ATOMS: atom_id res chain seq x y z
N MET A 1 71.65 -2.58 -35.62
CA MET A 1 70.29 -3.19 -35.60
C MET A 1 69.83 -3.59 -34.19
N GLU A 2 70.71 -3.77 -33.20
CA GLU A 2 70.35 -4.22 -31.84
C GLU A 2 69.39 -3.29 -31.07
N ASN A 3 69.53 -1.96 -31.18
CA ASN A 3 68.67 -1.02 -30.44
C ASN A 3 67.20 -1.03 -30.88
N LYS A 4 66.89 -1.47 -32.11
CA LYS A 4 65.52 -1.45 -32.64
C LYS A 4 64.65 -2.54 -32.02
N LYS A 5 65.21 -3.74 -31.86
CA LYS A 5 64.54 -4.87 -31.18
C LYS A 5 64.28 -4.60 -29.70
N PHE A 6 65.19 -3.86 -29.05
CA PHE A 6 65.03 -3.50 -27.63
C PHE A 6 63.93 -2.46 -27.41
N ALA A 7 63.75 -1.53 -28.36
CA ALA A 7 62.64 -0.58 -28.34
C ALA A 7 61.29 -1.26 -28.60
N GLU A 8 61.21 -2.18 -29.57
CA GLU A 8 60.01 -2.97 -29.87
C GLU A 8 59.56 -3.83 -28.67
N PHE A 9 60.50 -4.45 -27.95
CA PHE A 9 60.20 -5.19 -26.72
C PHE A 9 59.65 -4.30 -25.60
N LYS A 10 60.22 -3.10 -25.39
CA LYS A 10 59.73 -2.15 -24.37
C LYS A 10 58.30 -1.67 -24.68
N VAL A 11 57.98 -1.42 -25.94
CA VAL A 11 56.63 -1.03 -26.35
C VAL A 11 55.65 -2.19 -26.14
N GLY A 12 56.03 -3.41 -26.51
CA GLY A 12 55.20 -4.60 -26.26
C GLY A 12 54.94 -4.82 -24.77
N LEU A 13 55.95 -4.67 -23.92
CA LEU A 13 55.80 -4.79 -22.46
C LEU A 13 54.92 -3.68 -21.89
N PHE A 14 55.05 -2.44 -22.36
CA PHE A 14 54.19 -1.32 -21.95
C PHE A 14 52.71 -1.59 -22.26
N VAL A 15 52.41 -2.07 -23.47
CA VAL A 15 51.04 -2.41 -23.87
C VAL A 15 50.50 -3.57 -23.04
N PHE A 16 51.32 -4.60 -22.77
CA PHE A 16 50.92 -5.72 -21.92
C PHE A 16 50.58 -5.27 -20.50
N VAL A 17 51.42 -4.43 -19.89
CA VAL A 17 51.17 -3.87 -18.55
C VAL A 17 49.91 -3.00 -18.55
N ALA A 18 49.70 -2.18 -19.59
CA ALA A 18 48.50 -1.36 -19.72
C ALA A 18 47.22 -2.22 -19.78
N ILE A 19 47.21 -3.31 -20.56
CA ILE A 19 46.09 -4.26 -20.61
C ILE A 19 45.86 -4.90 -19.24
N LEU A 20 46.94 -5.32 -18.56
CA LEU A 20 46.86 -5.96 -17.25
C LEU A 20 46.29 -5.01 -16.21
N VAL A 21 46.70 -3.74 -16.22
CA VAL A 21 46.12 -2.69 -15.38
C VAL A 21 44.63 -2.54 -15.67
N VAL A 22 44.21 -2.41 -16.93
CA VAL A 22 42.78 -2.29 -17.30
C VAL A 22 41.97 -3.48 -16.80
N PHE A 23 42.49 -4.71 -16.93
CA PHE A 23 41.83 -5.89 -16.39
C PHE A 23 41.68 -5.82 -14.87
N LEU A 24 42.73 -5.42 -14.14
CA LEU A 24 42.67 -5.24 -12.69
C LEU A 24 41.66 -4.16 -12.29
N THR A 25 41.62 -3.03 -13.00
CA THR A 25 40.63 -1.96 -12.72
C THR A 25 39.22 -2.44 -12.99
N LEU A 26 38.97 -3.19 -14.06
CA LEU A 26 37.64 -3.73 -14.37
C LEU A 26 37.17 -4.73 -13.29
N PHE A 27 38.07 -5.61 -12.81
CA PHE A 27 37.76 -6.52 -11.71
C PHE A 27 37.47 -5.78 -10.40
N TRP A 28 38.23 -4.71 -10.11
CA TRP A 28 38.02 -3.88 -8.93
C TRP A 28 36.70 -3.10 -8.99
N VAL A 29 36.38 -2.48 -10.14
CA VAL A 29 35.13 -1.73 -10.37
C VAL A 29 33.89 -2.63 -10.32
N LYS A 30 33.97 -3.87 -10.81
CA LYS A 30 32.88 -4.86 -10.69
C LYS A 30 32.62 -5.35 -9.27
N GLY A 31 33.43 -4.94 -8.28
CA GLY A 31 33.20 -5.29 -6.88
C GLY A 31 33.40 -6.78 -6.60
N PHE A 32 34.33 -7.43 -7.30
CA PHE A 32 34.77 -8.80 -6.99
C PHE A 32 35.60 -8.78 -5.69
N SER A 33 34.93 -8.52 -4.56
CA SER A 33 35.50 -8.74 -3.23
C SER A 33 35.38 -10.23 -2.92
N VAL A 34 36.51 -10.94 -2.90
CA VAL A 34 36.61 -12.25 -2.24
C VAL A 34 36.53 -12.00 -0.74
N SER A 35 35.31 -11.76 -0.26
CA SER A 35 35.03 -11.42 1.13
C SER A 35 34.97 -12.71 1.94
N LEU A 36 36.11 -13.11 2.51
CA LEU A 36 36.21 -14.26 3.44
C LEU A 36 35.38 -14.07 4.74
N THR A 37 34.75 -12.92 4.89
CA THR A 37 33.93 -12.48 6.03
C THR A 37 32.43 -12.53 5.78
N GLU A 38 31.98 -13.04 4.64
CA GLU A 38 30.56 -13.20 4.31
C GLU A 38 30.09 -14.65 4.51
N GLN A 39 28.81 -14.80 4.87
CA GLN A 39 28.09 -16.06 4.99
C GLN A 39 26.89 -16.02 4.05
N SER A 40 26.71 -17.10 3.28
CA SER A 40 25.64 -17.19 2.28
C SER A 40 24.39 -17.83 2.89
N TYR A 41 23.23 -17.33 2.48
CA TYR A 41 21.91 -17.81 2.89
C TYR A 41 21.01 -17.93 1.66
N GLU A 42 20.02 -18.82 1.73
CA GLU A 42 18.99 -18.98 0.70
C GLU A 42 17.61 -18.70 1.30
N VAL A 43 16.85 -17.82 0.63
CA VAL A 43 15.48 -17.48 1.02
C VAL A 43 14.52 -17.69 -0.16
N TYR A 44 13.33 -18.21 0.15
CA TYR A 44 12.29 -18.51 -0.82
C TYR A 44 11.12 -17.53 -0.69
N PHE A 45 10.64 -17.02 -1.81
CA PHE A 45 9.46 -16.16 -1.92
C PHE A 45 8.49 -16.75 -2.95
N GLU A 46 7.18 -16.60 -2.74
CA GLU A 46 6.18 -16.99 -3.75
C GLU A 46 6.31 -16.13 -5.02
N LYS A 47 6.54 -14.83 -4.85
CA LYS A 47 6.73 -13.88 -5.94
C LYS A 47 7.65 -12.76 -5.51
N VAL A 48 8.57 -12.37 -6.39
CA VAL A 48 9.39 -11.18 -6.24
C VAL A 48 9.24 -10.30 -7.47
N SER A 49 9.38 -8.98 -7.30
CA SER A 49 9.32 -8.03 -8.41
C SER A 49 10.14 -6.81 -8.06
N GLY A 50 10.95 -6.35 -9.02
CA GLY A 50 11.77 -5.14 -8.89
C GLY A 50 13.03 -5.30 -8.04
N ILE A 51 13.51 -6.53 -7.85
CA ILE A 51 14.77 -6.83 -7.16
C ILE A 51 15.72 -7.54 -8.13
N ASN A 52 17.01 -7.20 -8.08
CA ASN A 52 18.03 -7.65 -9.02
C ASN A 52 19.25 -8.24 -8.30
N GLU A 53 20.04 -9.02 -9.05
CA GLU A 53 21.36 -9.46 -8.59
C GLU A 53 22.27 -8.25 -8.33
N GLY A 54 22.97 -8.25 -7.20
CA GLY A 54 23.78 -7.12 -6.76
C GLY A 54 23.04 -6.10 -5.88
N ASP A 55 21.70 -6.18 -5.78
CA ASP A 55 20.95 -5.31 -4.86
C ASP A 55 21.37 -5.52 -3.40
N GLN A 56 21.23 -4.46 -2.61
CA GLN A 56 21.68 -4.45 -1.23
C GLN A 56 20.82 -5.34 -0.33
N VAL A 57 21.49 -6.00 0.63
CA VAL A 57 20.84 -6.62 1.79
C VAL A 57 21.06 -5.72 3.00
N SER A 58 19.97 -5.35 3.66
CA SER A 58 19.96 -4.45 4.81
C SER A 58 19.56 -5.20 6.07
N VAL A 59 20.36 -5.10 7.12
CA VAL A 59 20.05 -5.66 8.44
C VAL A 59 19.66 -4.53 9.36
N ASN A 60 18.40 -4.51 9.84
CA ASN A 60 17.85 -3.43 10.66
C ASN A 60 18.16 -2.02 10.11
N GLY A 61 18.08 -1.83 8.79
CA GLY A 61 18.33 -0.55 8.11
C GLY A 61 19.79 -0.27 7.72
N VAL A 62 20.74 -1.11 8.11
CA VAL A 62 22.18 -0.93 7.77
C VAL A 62 22.60 -1.91 6.68
N ARG A 63 23.33 -1.41 5.67
CA ARG A 63 23.93 -2.26 4.62
C ARG A 63 24.87 -3.30 5.24
N LYS A 64 24.52 -4.57 5.12
CA LYS A 64 25.29 -5.69 5.67
C LYS A 64 25.46 -6.87 4.72
N GLY A 65 25.06 -6.70 3.45
CA GLY A 65 25.16 -7.75 2.47
C GLY A 65 24.77 -7.33 1.06
N LYS A 66 24.71 -8.32 0.17
CA LYS A 66 24.31 -8.19 -1.24
C LYS A 66 23.62 -9.45 -1.73
N ILE A 67 22.71 -9.30 -2.67
CA ILE A 67 22.11 -10.42 -3.39
C ILE A 67 23.13 -10.95 -4.39
N ASP A 68 23.37 -12.26 -4.33
CA ASP A 68 24.30 -12.96 -5.20
C ASP A 68 23.57 -13.48 -6.44
N LYS A 69 22.42 -14.14 -6.26
CA LYS A 69 21.70 -14.78 -7.36
C LYS A 69 20.20 -14.86 -7.14
N ILE A 70 19.42 -14.77 -8.22
CA ILE A 70 17.96 -14.94 -8.21
C ILE A 70 17.57 -16.00 -9.24
N GLU A 71 16.86 -17.04 -8.80
CA GLU A 71 16.49 -18.17 -9.65
C GLU A 71 15.05 -18.61 -9.40
N LEU A 72 14.38 -19.09 -10.45
CA LEU A 72 13.09 -19.77 -10.30
C LEU A 72 13.31 -21.18 -9.72
N ALA A 73 12.53 -21.53 -8.70
CA ALA A 73 12.54 -22.82 -8.04
C ALA A 73 11.10 -23.37 -7.99
N GLY A 74 10.66 -23.98 -9.09
CA GLY A 74 9.27 -24.38 -9.27
C GLY A 74 8.34 -23.18 -9.36
N ASP A 75 7.31 -23.14 -8.51
CA ASP A 75 6.34 -22.04 -8.39
C ASP A 75 6.82 -20.92 -7.45
N SER A 76 8.07 -20.97 -6.98
CA SER A 76 8.67 -19.98 -6.08
C SER A 76 9.94 -19.39 -6.66
N VAL A 77 10.40 -18.30 -6.08
CA VAL A 77 11.67 -17.65 -6.39
C VAL A 77 12.65 -17.89 -5.25
N ARG A 78 13.81 -18.44 -5.58
CA ARG A 78 14.94 -18.62 -4.67
C ARG A 78 15.91 -17.45 -4.83
N ILE A 79 16.20 -16.77 -3.74
CA ILE A 79 17.22 -15.72 -3.67
C ILE A 79 18.37 -16.20 -2.81
N ARG A 80 19.57 -16.21 -3.39
CA ARG A 80 20.82 -16.38 -2.66
C ARG A 80 21.41 -15.02 -2.33
N PHE A 81 21.76 -14.80 -1.08
CA PHE A 81 22.32 -13.55 -0.63
C PHE A 81 23.41 -13.77 0.42
N ASN A 82 24.34 -12.83 0.48
CA ASN A 82 25.46 -12.87 1.42
C ASN A 82 25.24 -11.85 2.52
N LEU A 83 25.53 -12.24 3.76
CA LEU A 83 25.54 -11.38 4.94
C LEU A 83 26.92 -11.39 5.60
N ASP A 84 27.27 -10.27 6.23
CA ASP A 84 28.39 -10.16 7.16
C ASP A 84 28.29 -11.25 8.26
N LYS A 85 29.37 -12.01 8.49
CA LYS A 85 29.45 -13.11 9.49
C LYS A 85 29.15 -12.67 10.92
N THR A 86 29.21 -11.36 11.22
CA THR A 86 28.81 -10.83 12.52
C THR A 86 27.30 -10.93 12.77
N ILE A 87 26.50 -11.13 11.72
CA ILE A 87 25.04 -11.21 11.80
C ILE A 87 24.61 -12.68 11.98
N LYS A 88 23.91 -12.93 13.09
CA LYS A 88 23.36 -14.23 13.44
C LYS A 88 21.84 -14.21 13.26
N LEU A 89 21.34 -14.97 12.29
CA LEU A 89 19.90 -15.17 12.12
C LEU A 89 19.38 -16.12 13.18
N ARG A 90 18.20 -15.82 13.73
CA ARG A 90 17.53 -16.59 14.79
C ARG A 90 16.18 -17.07 14.29
N ASN A 91 15.59 -18.08 14.94
CA ASN A 91 14.37 -18.75 14.43
C ASN A 91 13.16 -17.82 14.25
N ASP A 92 13.14 -16.67 14.91
CA ASP A 92 12.12 -15.61 14.76
C ASP A 92 12.58 -14.49 13.80
N TYR A 93 13.43 -14.82 12.83
CA TYR A 93 13.83 -13.88 11.79
C TYR A 93 12.63 -13.43 10.95
N ASN A 94 12.78 -12.27 10.32
CA ASN A 94 11.86 -11.79 9.30
C ASN A 94 12.67 -11.23 8.13
N ILE A 95 12.44 -11.76 6.93
CA ILE A 95 13.11 -11.34 5.70
C ILE A 95 12.05 -10.91 4.71
N TYR A 96 12.15 -9.70 4.20
CA TYR A 96 11.18 -9.15 3.26
C TYR A 96 11.84 -8.23 2.25
N ILE A 97 11.20 -8.07 1.10
CA ILE A 97 11.64 -7.15 0.05
C ILE A 97 10.79 -5.89 0.13
N ALA A 98 11.43 -4.76 0.38
CA ALA A 98 10.76 -3.46 0.39
C ALA A 98 11.55 -2.45 -0.45
N ALA A 99 10.87 -1.41 -0.90
CA ALA A 99 11.53 -0.30 -1.58
C ALA A 99 12.42 0.45 -0.58
N THR A 100 13.65 0.76 -0.97
CA THR A 100 14.55 1.57 -0.14
C THR A 100 14.06 3.00 -0.01
N GLU A 101 13.43 3.49 -1.08
CA GLU A 101 12.99 4.87 -1.30
C GLU A 101 11.89 4.89 -2.39
N LEU A 102 11.29 6.07 -2.64
CA LEU A 102 10.33 6.23 -3.75
C LEU A 102 10.96 6.23 -5.16
N THR A 103 12.28 6.18 -5.24
CA THR A 103 13.03 6.09 -6.50
C THR A 103 12.89 4.72 -7.18
N GLY A 104 12.25 3.74 -6.52
CA GLY A 104 11.89 2.45 -7.10
C GLY A 104 12.94 1.35 -6.91
N GLY A 105 14.09 1.65 -6.30
CA GLY A 105 15.06 0.65 -5.88
C GLY A 105 14.50 -0.24 -4.76
N LYS A 106 14.79 -1.54 -4.80
CA LYS A 106 14.38 -2.49 -3.75
C LYS A 106 15.57 -3.03 -2.99
N VAL A 107 15.33 -3.34 -1.73
CA VAL A 107 16.30 -3.91 -0.80
C VAL A 107 15.69 -5.14 -0.15
N LEU A 108 16.53 -6.15 0.04
CA LEU A 108 16.21 -7.29 0.89
C LEU A 108 16.49 -6.89 2.34
N TYR A 109 15.43 -6.67 3.11
CA TYR A 109 15.50 -6.38 4.53
C TYR A 109 15.55 -7.68 5.32
N VAL A 110 16.42 -7.68 6.34
CA VAL A 110 16.67 -8.80 7.22
C VAL A 110 16.58 -8.31 8.65
N GLU A 111 15.61 -8.83 9.38
CA GLU A 111 15.48 -8.69 10.83
C GLU A 111 16.00 -9.99 11.46
N PRO A 112 17.15 -9.97 12.18
CA PRO A 112 17.80 -11.20 12.63
C PRO A 112 17.05 -12.00 13.70
N GLY A 113 15.96 -11.46 14.26
CA GLY A 113 15.23 -12.05 15.38
C GLY A 113 15.89 -11.81 16.75
N LYS A 114 15.22 -12.24 17.82
CA LYS A 114 15.67 -12.14 19.22
C LYS A 114 15.69 -13.50 19.93
N SER A 115 15.20 -14.57 19.30
CA SER A 115 15.17 -15.93 19.84
C SER A 115 16.56 -16.43 20.24
N SER A 116 16.64 -17.25 21.28
CA SER A 116 17.90 -17.87 21.71
C SER A 116 18.44 -18.89 20.69
N VAL A 117 17.59 -19.38 19.78
CA VAL A 117 17.95 -20.41 18.79
C VAL A 117 18.43 -19.75 17.49
N GLU A 118 19.68 -20.01 17.14
CA GLU A 118 20.32 -19.57 15.90
C GLU A 118 19.92 -20.50 14.73
N VAL A 119 19.69 -19.91 13.57
CA VAL A 119 19.36 -20.60 12.32
C VAL A 119 20.65 -21.02 11.63
N ALA A 120 20.72 -22.27 11.20
CA ALA A 120 21.85 -22.74 10.41
C ALA A 120 21.81 -22.09 9.01
N PRO A 121 22.95 -21.64 8.45
CA PRO A 121 22.98 -21.05 7.11
C PRO A 121 22.48 -21.96 5.98
N GLU A 122 22.51 -23.27 6.19
CA GLU A 122 22.00 -24.27 5.23
C GLU A 122 20.48 -24.45 5.27
N GLN A 123 19.82 -23.90 6.29
CA GLN A 123 18.37 -23.99 6.42
C GLN A 123 17.69 -23.09 5.38
N ALA A 124 16.75 -23.65 4.62
CA ALA A 124 15.92 -22.89 3.71
C ALA A 124 15.09 -21.86 4.49
N LEU A 125 15.30 -20.57 4.20
CA LEU A 125 14.55 -19.49 4.80
C LEU A 125 13.31 -19.16 3.98
N HIS A 126 12.29 -18.61 4.63
CA HIS A 126 11.08 -18.16 3.98
C HIS A 126 10.94 -16.65 4.12
N GLY A 127 10.85 -15.98 2.98
CA GLY A 127 10.65 -14.55 2.91
C GLY A 127 9.17 -14.21 3.00
N THR A 128 8.84 -13.11 3.67
CA THR A 128 7.50 -12.55 3.68
C THR A 128 7.37 -11.48 2.60
N PRO A 129 6.22 -11.34 1.93
CA PRO A 129 5.98 -10.22 1.04
C PRO A 129 6.15 -8.91 1.84
N GLY A 130 7.11 -8.07 1.46
CA GLY A 130 7.23 -6.75 2.06
C GLY A 130 6.08 -5.85 1.63
N ALA A 131 5.75 -4.86 2.46
CA ALA A 131 4.78 -3.85 2.08
C ALA A 131 5.39 -2.99 0.95
N ASP A 132 4.92 -3.21 -0.28
CA ASP A 132 5.32 -2.38 -1.42
C ASP A 132 4.53 -1.06 -1.36
N PHE A 133 5.23 0.06 -1.38
CA PHE A 133 4.61 1.39 -1.40
C PHE A 133 3.63 1.56 -2.56
N SER A 134 3.90 0.95 -3.72
CA SER A 134 2.98 0.93 -4.85
C SER A 134 1.69 0.17 -4.53
N THR A 135 1.75 -0.93 -3.77
CA THR A 135 0.55 -1.66 -3.35
C THR A 135 -0.27 -0.89 -2.32
N LEU A 136 0.40 -0.11 -1.45
CA LEU A 136 -0.27 0.82 -0.54
C LEU A 136 -0.97 1.93 -1.32
N MET A 137 -0.31 2.51 -2.32
CA MET A 137 -0.87 3.56 -3.17
C MET A 137 -2.09 3.07 -3.97
N ASN A 138 -2.00 1.89 -4.57
CA ASN A 138 -3.13 1.28 -5.27
C ASN A 138 -4.31 1.06 -4.31
N SER A 139 -4.03 0.59 -3.09
CA SER A 139 -5.07 0.41 -2.07
C SER A 139 -5.73 1.74 -1.67
N VAL A 140 -4.96 2.84 -1.57
CA VAL A 140 -5.49 4.20 -1.33
C VAL A 140 -6.39 4.65 -2.50
N GLN A 141 -5.99 4.37 -3.74
CA GLN A 141 -6.75 4.71 -4.93
C GLN A 141 -8.07 3.92 -4.97
N ASP A 142 -8.03 2.61 -4.74
CA ASP A 142 -9.21 1.75 -4.70
C ASP A 142 -10.23 2.22 -3.65
N ILE A 143 -9.76 2.59 -2.45
CA ILE A 143 -10.61 3.18 -1.41
C ILE A 143 -11.23 4.49 -1.87
N THR A 144 -10.42 5.36 -2.48
CA THR A 144 -10.89 6.66 -2.98
C THR A 144 -11.99 6.48 -4.04
N ASP A 145 -11.84 5.50 -4.93
CA ASP A 145 -12.82 5.21 -5.97
C ASP A 145 -14.09 4.54 -5.40
N ASN A 146 -13.95 3.65 -4.42
CA ASN A 146 -15.08 3.05 -3.71
C ASN A 146 -15.88 4.12 -2.94
N VAL A 147 -15.21 5.02 -2.25
CA VAL A 147 -15.85 6.16 -1.55
C VAL A 147 -16.53 7.10 -2.54
N LYS A 148 -15.90 7.40 -3.68
CA LYS A 148 -16.53 8.23 -4.73
C LYS A 148 -17.81 7.58 -5.28
N THR A 149 -17.77 6.27 -5.51
CA THR A 149 -18.93 5.49 -5.94
C THR A 149 -20.04 5.54 -4.89
N LEU A 150 -19.68 5.35 -3.61
CA LEU A 150 -20.59 5.46 -2.47
C LEU A 150 -21.27 6.84 -2.40
N LEU A 151 -20.50 7.92 -2.52
CA LEU A 151 -21.01 9.29 -2.52
C LEU A 151 -21.98 9.53 -3.68
N GLY A 152 -21.70 8.98 -4.86
CA GLY A 152 -22.57 9.08 -6.02
C GLY A 152 -23.90 8.36 -5.82
N GLU A 153 -23.88 7.12 -5.33
CA GLU A 153 -25.09 6.34 -5.03
C GLU A 153 -25.91 6.98 -3.90
N PHE A 154 -25.24 7.55 -2.89
CA PHE A 154 -25.91 8.29 -1.82
C PHE A 154 -26.64 9.51 -2.35
N LYS A 155 -25.98 10.35 -3.17
CA LYS A 155 -26.60 11.55 -3.76
C LYS A 155 -27.85 11.20 -4.56
N LYS A 156 -27.78 10.15 -5.40
CA LYS A 156 -28.95 9.61 -6.10
C LYS A 156 -30.07 9.19 -5.14
N SER A 157 -29.73 8.51 -4.06
CA SER A 157 -30.70 8.12 -3.03
C SER A 157 -31.33 9.34 -2.35
N ASN A 158 -30.56 10.40 -2.10
CA ASN A 158 -31.03 11.66 -1.54
C ASN A 158 -31.97 12.40 -2.51
N ASP A 159 -31.66 12.42 -3.80
CA ASP A 159 -32.52 13.02 -4.83
C ASP A 159 -33.84 12.26 -4.97
N ASN A 160 -33.80 10.92 -4.91
CA ASN A 160 -35.00 10.08 -4.85
C ASN A 160 -35.85 10.38 -3.61
N LEU A 161 -35.21 10.61 -2.46
CA LEU A 161 -35.89 10.97 -1.21
C LEU A 161 -36.57 12.34 -1.30
N ASN A 162 -35.88 13.34 -1.85
CA ASN A 162 -36.45 14.67 -2.13
C ASN A 162 -37.64 14.58 -3.08
N THR A 163 -37.57 13.69 -4.07
CA THR A 163 -38.68 13.42 -4.99
C THR A 163 -39.89 12.82 -4.25
N VAL A 164 -39.68 11.86 -3.34
CA VAL A 164 -40.77 11.33 -2.50
C VAL A 164 -41.42 12.44 -1.68
N LEU A 165 -40.61 13.29 -1.04
CA LEU A 165 -41.07 14.40 -0.21
C LEU A 165 -41.90 15.43 -0.98
N ALA A 166 -41.41 15.84 -2.14
CA ALA A 166 -42.11 16.81 -2.99
C ALA A 166 -43.49 16.28 -3.44
N ASN A 167 -43.57 14.97 -3.70
CA ASN A 167 -44.80 14.34 -4.16
C ASN A 167 -45.77 13.98 -3.02
N VAL A 168 -45.30 13.88 -1.76
CA VAL A 168 -46.12 13.45 -0.62
C VAL A 168 -47.32 14.36 -0.34
N ASN A 169 -47.22 15.66 -0.62
CA ASN A 169 -48.34 16.59 -0.45
C ASN A 169 -49.46 16.39 -1.49
N ASP A 170 -49.17 15.77 -2.64
CA ASP A 170 -50.12 15.55 -3.75
C ASP A 170 -50.59 14.08 -3.86
N ILE A 171 -50.14 13.20 -2.95
CA ILE A 171 -50.44 11.74 -2.98
C ILE A 171 -51.87 11.41 -2.55
N VAL A 172 -52.60 12.35 -1.94
CA VAL A 172 -53.98 12.13 -1.48
C VAL A 172 -54.95 12.22 -2.68
N GLY A 173 -55.04 11.13 -3.45
CA GLY A 173 -56.10 10.94 -4.46
C GLY A 173 -55.65 10.46 -5.84
N ASP A 174 -54.36 10.54 -6.16
CA ASP A 174 -53.83 10.16 -7.48
C ASP A 174 -53.19 8.75 -7.45
N ALA A 175 -53.78 7.82 -8.22
CA ALA A 175 -53.31 6.44 -8.34
C ALA A 175 -51.94 6.32 -9.03
N ASN A 176 -51.63 7.21 -9.98
CA ASN A 176 -50.32 7.28 -10.64
C ASN A 176 -49.25 7.76 -9.63
N MET A 177 -49.60 8.74 -8.80
CA MET A 177 -48.71 9.27 -7.76
C MET A 177 -48.38 8.20 -6.70
N LYS A 178 -49.38 7.38 -6.32
CA LYS A 178 -49.19 6.23 -5.42
C LYS A 178 -48.29 5.14 -6.02
N SER A 179 -48.42 4.89 -7.33
CA SER A 179 -47.54 3.96 -8.07
C SER A 179 -46.10 4.47 -8.13
N ASN A 180 -45.91 5.76 -8.46
CA ASN A 180 -44.60 6.41 -8.49
C ASN A 180 -43.92 6.36 -7.11
N LEU A 181 -44.67 6.65 -6.04
CA LEU A 181 -44.17 6.51 -4.67
C LEU A 181 -43.68 5.08 -4.39
N LYS A 182 -44.47 4.07 -4.75
CA LYS A 182 -44.10 2.66 -4.54
C LYS A 182 -42.81 2.30 -5.29
N THR A 183 -42.66 2.76 -6.53
CA THR A 183 -41.45 2.54 -7.33
C THR A 183 -40.24 3.24 -6.72
N THR A 184 -40.38 4.50 -6.30
CA THR A 184 -39.28 5.24 -5.65
C THR A 184 -38.87 4.60 -4.32
N LEU A 185 -39.84 4.11 -3.54
CA LEU A 185 -39.57 3.35 -2.31
C LEU A 185 -38.82 2.04 -2.59
N SER A 186 -39.19 1.32 -3.65
CA SER A 186 -38.46 0.11 -4.08
C SER A 186 -37.02 0.44 -4.49
N ASN A 187 -36.83 1.52 -5.24
CA ASN A 187 -35.49 1.98 -5.66
C ASN A 187 -34.65 2.43 -4.45
N LEU A 188 -35.24 3.15 -3.50
CA LEU A 188 -34.59 3.52 -2.23
C LEU A 188 -34.16 2.29 -1.44
N SER A 189 -35.00 1.26 -1.38
CA SER A 189 -34.66 -0.01 -0.71
C SER A 189 -33.48 -0.72 -1.39
N LEU A 190 -33.47 -0.80 -2.72
CA LEU A 190 -32.37 -1.43 -3.47
C LEU A 190 -31.07 -0.61 -3.37
N SER A 191 -31.16 0.71 -3.52
CA SER A 191 -30.02 1.62 -3.31
C SER A 191 -29.46 1.45 -1.91
N SER A 192 -30.29 1.34 -0.87
CA SER A 192 -29.84 1.07 0.49
C SER A 192 -29.06 -0.25 0.62
N GLN A 193 -29.52 -1.32 -0.02
CA GLN A 193 -28.82 -2.60 0.01
C GLN A 193 -27.46 -2.52 -0.68
N ASN A 194 -27.42 -1.91 -1.87
CA ASN A 194 -26.18 -1.70 -2.62
C ASN A 194 -25.19 -0.80 -1.86
N LEU A 195 -25.70 0.27 -1.23
CA LEU A 195 -24.93 1.15 -0.37
C LEU A 195 -24.36 0.37 0.82
N ASN A 196 -25.14 -0.47 1.49
CA ASN A 196 -24.66 -1.32 2.59
C ASN A 196 -23.53 -2.27 2.17
N GLN A 197 -23.62 -2.85 0.96
CA GLN A 197 -22.55 -3.69 0.42
C GLN A 197 -21.28 -2.88 0.13
N LEU A 198 -21.39 -1.78 -0.63
CA LEU A 198 -20.27 -0.89 -0.96
C LEU A 198 -19.60 -0.33 0.29
N VAL A 199 -20.37 -0.10 1.36
CA VAL A 199 -19.88 0.32 2.67
C VAL A 199 -19.09 -0.78 3.34
N SER A 200 -19.58 -2.02 3.33
CA SER A 200 -18.86 -3.16 3.89
C SER A 200 -17.52 -3.36 3.18
N GLU A 201 -17.53 -3.26 1.84
CA GLU A 201 -16.33 -3.33 1.01
C GLU A 201 -15.37 -2.17 1.31
N SER A 202 -15.89 -0.94 1.43
CA SER A 202 -15.10 0.23 1.81
C SER A 202 -14.48 0.08 3.20
N ARG A 203 -15.22 -0.43 4.19
CA ARG A 203 -14.72 -0.72 5.55
C ARG A 203 -13.57 -1.72 5.51
N ASN A 204 -13.75 -2.80 4.77
CA ASN A 204 -12.74 -3.85 4.64
C ASN A 204 -11.48 -3.32 3.94
N GLY A 205 -11.65 -2.56 2.86
CA GLY A 205 -10.54 -1.91 2.15
C GLY A 205 -9.76 -0.95 3.05
N ILE A 206 -10.47 -0.05 3.74
CA ILE A 206 -9.86 0.95 4.62
C ILE A 206 -9.18 0.31 5.84
N SER A 207 -9.79 -0.69 6.46
CA SER A 207 -9.20 -1.45 7.57
C SER A 207 -7.93 -2.20 7.12
N GLY A 208 -8.01 -2.86 5.95
CA GLY A 208 -6.86 -3.55 5.34
C GLY A 208 -5.70 -2.60 5.05
N LEU A 209 -6.00 -1.41 4.52
CA LEU A 209 -5.00 -0.37 4.28
C LEU A 209 -4.38 0.12 5.59
N THR A 210 -5.20 0.41 6.61
CA THR A 210 -4.72 0.87 7.93
C THR A 210 -3.77 -0.15 8.56
N SER A 211 -4.09 -1.44 8.45
CA SER A 211 -3.23 -2.53 8.93
C SER A 211 -1.91 -2.65 8.17
N ARG A 212 -1.95 -2.59 6.83
CA ARG A 212 -0.74 -2.64 5.98
C ARG A 212 0.15 -1.43 6.19
N LEU A 213 -0.44 -0.23 6.35
CA LEU A 213 0.30 0.99 6.63
C LEU A 213 0.91 0.98 8.04
N GLY A 214 0.20 0.49 9.06
CA GLY A 214 0.74 0.35 10.41
C GLY A 214 2.03 -0.49 10.43
N LYS A 215 2.00 -1.66 9.79
CA LYS A 215 3.19 -2.53 9.62
C LYS A 215 4.34 -1.85 8.86
N THR A 216 4.01 -0.98 7.91
CA THR A 216 5.02 -0.24 7.13
C THR A 216 5.66 0.85 7.99
N VAL A 217 4.89 1.57 8.80
CA VAL A 217 5.40 2.62 9.69
C VAL A 217 6.24 2.04 10.82
N ASP A 218 5.82 0.92 11.42
CA ASP A 218 6.57 0.26 12.50
C ASP A 218 7.93 -0.28 12.04
N ASN A 219 8.07 -0.55 10.73
CA ASN A 219 9.30 -1.09 10.12
C ASN A 219 10.23 -0.01 9.52
N VAL A 220 9.79 1.25 9.43
CA VAL A 220 10.60 2.36 8.89
C VAL A 220 11.09 3.22 10.04
N ASP A 221 12.05 2.71 10.81
CA ASP A 221 12.46 3.36 12.07
C ASP A 221 13.64 4.35 11.91
N ILE A 222 14.31 4.47 10.75
CA ILE A 222 15.66 5.08 10.75
C ILE A 222 15.96 6.19 9.72
N VAL A 223 15.21 6.44 8.63
CA VAL A 223 15.78 7.30 7.55
C VAL A 223 15.04 8.63 7.26
N ILE A 224 13.81 8.87 7.73
CA ILE A 224 13.05 10.04 7.21
C ILE A 224 12.15 10.72 8.25
N GLY A 225 12.60 11.82 8.86
CA GLY A 225 11.78 12.63 9.78
C GLY A 225 10.54 13.26 9.12
N ASP A 226 10.65 13.66 7.84
CA ASP A 226 9.56 14.37 7.15
C ASP A 226 8.57 13.42 6.45
N ASN A 227 9.03 12.42 5.71
CA ASN A 227 8.14 11.46 5.06
C ASN A 227 7.40 10.56 6.05
N SER A 228 8.00 10.24 7.21
CA SER A 228 7.28 9.53 8.29
C SER A 228 6.16 10.37 8.90
N LYS A 229 6.34 11.70 8.99
CA LYS A 229 5.30 12.64 9.45
C LYS A 229 4.16 12.75 8.44
N GLU A 230 4.45 12.84 7.14
CA GLU A 230 3.42 12.82 6.10
C GLU A 230 2.65 11.50 6.08
N LEU A 231 3.34 10.38 6.23
CA LEU A 231 2.71 9.07 6.32
C LEU A 231 1.80 8.96 7.56
N LYS A 232 2.25 9.46 8.72
CA LYS A 232 1.42 9.55 9.94
C LYS A 232 0.20 10.47 9.76
N ASN A 233 0.34 11.60 9.07
CA ASN A 233 -0.80 12.48 8.79
C ASN A 233 -1.83 11.78 7.91
N THR A 234 -1.36 11.07 6.90
CA THR A 234 -2.21 10.30 5.98
C THR A 234 -2.93 9.18 6.70
N LEU A 235 -2.27 8.52 7.65
CA LEU A 235 -2.88 7.54 8.54
C LEU A 235 -4.04 8.15 9.35
N ASN A 236 -3.83 9.34 9.93
CA ASN A 236 -4.87 10.03 10.68
C ASN A 236 -6.05 10.46 9.78
N GLU A 237 -5.77 10.92 8.55
CA GLU A 237 -6.80 11.26 7.58
C GLU A 237 -7.63 10.02 7.16
N ILE A 238 -6.98 8.87 6.95
CA ILE A 238 -7.66 7.60 6.62
C ILE A 238 -8.53 7.12 7.80
N GLN A 239 -8.04 7.21 9.04
CA GLN A 239 -8.84 6.85 10.22
C GLN A 239 -10.05 7.78 10.40
N THR A 240 -9.86 9.08 10.15
CA THR A 240 -10.95 10.07 10.17
C THR A 240 -11.97 9.74 9.09
N LEU A 241 -11.51 9.49 7.86
CA LEU A 241 -12.36 9.09 6.74
C LEU A 241 -13.18 7.84 7.07
N THR A 242 -12.58 6.84 7.72
CA THR A 242 -13.27 5.62 8.17
C THR A 242 -14.46 5.96 9.07
N THR A 243 -14.22 6.80 10.08
CA THR A 243 -15.23 7.19 11.07
C THR A 243 -16.34 8.04 10.44
N THR A 244 -15.98 8.91 9.48
CA THR A 244 -16.98 9.74 8.77
C THR A 244 -17.86 8.88 7.86
N VAL A 245 -17.29 7.88 7.18
CA VAL A 245 -18.06 6.90 6.40
C VAL A 245 -19.00 6.09 7.31
N ASP A 246 -18.56 5.64 8.48
CA ASP A 246 -19.43 4.95 9.45
C ASP A 246 -20.63 5.80 9.90
N THR A 247 -20.40 7.11 10.07
CA THR A 247 -21.46 8.07 10.41
C THR A 247 -22.46 8.24 9.28
N LEU A 248 -21.98 8.35 8.03
CA LEU A 248 -22.83 8.46 6.84
C LEU A 248 -23.77 7.24 6.72
N VAL A 249 -23.22 6.06 6.95
CA VAL A 249 -23.93 4.77 6.89
C VAL A 249 -24.98 4.66 7.99
N SER A 250 -24.60 5.03 9.21
CA SER A 250 -25.52 5.02 10.35
C SER A 250 -26.72 5.93 10.09
N ASN A 251 -26.49 7.13 9.54
CA ASN A 251 -27.56 8.05 9.17
C ASN A 251 -28.48 7.45 8.09
N LEU A 252 -27.94 6.78 7.06
CA LEU A 252 -28.75 6.10 6.04
C LEU A 252 -29.62 4.98 6.60
N ASN A 253 -29.06 4.15 7.49
CA ASN A 253 -29.81 3.05 8.09
C ASN A 253 -31.02 3.57 8.87
N LEU A 254 -30.92 4.76 9.49
CA LEU A 254 -32.06 5.41 10.12
C LEU A 254 -33.15 5.78 9.11
N VAL A 255 -32.81 6.30 7.93
CA VAL A 255 -33.78 6.59 6.85
C VAL A 255 -34.50 5.33 6.41
N VAL A 256 -33.74 4.26 6.15
CA VAL A 256 -34.27 2.99 5.65
C VAL A 256 -35.18 2.33 6.67
N MET A 257 -34.80 2.38 7.95
CA MET A 257 -35.64 1.92 9.05
C MET A 257 -36.92 2.75 9.20
N ASP A 258 -36.85 4.08 9.07
CA ASP A 258 -38.02 4.97 9.15
C ASP A 258 -39.00 4.69 8.01
N ILE A 259 -38.48 4.49 6.78
CA ILE A 259 -39.28 4.14 5.60
C ILE A 259 -39.98 2.78 5.75
N ASN A 260 -39.31 1.78 6.32
CA ASN A 260 -39.85 0.43 6.46
C ASN A 260 -40.82 0.26 7.64
N ASN A 261 -40.89 1.22 8.56
CA ASN A 261 -41.74 1.11 9.74
C ASN A 261 -43.19 1.47 9.42
N LYS A 262 -44.01 0.46 9.12
CA LYS A 262 -45.44 0.60 8.73
C LYS A 262 -46.32 1.41 9.70
N ASN A 263 -45.89 1.60 10.96
CA ASN A 263 -46.69 2.23 12.02
C ASN A 263 -46.35 3.71 12.28
N LYS A 264 -45.34 4.26 11.62
CA LYS A 264 -45.01 5.70 11.63
C LYS A 264 -44.72 6.06 10.18
N GLY A 265 -45.61 6.80 9.52
CA GLY A 265 -45.41 7.18 8.12
C GLY A 265 -44.04 7.80 7.88
N ILE A 266 -43.56 7.73 6.63
CA ILE A 266 -42.39 8.46 6.12
C ILE A 266 -42.50 9.91 6.66
N GLY A 267 -41.68 10.34 7.61
CA GLY A 267 -41.83 11.73 8.04
C GLY A 267 -41.28 12.21 9.36
N LYS A 268 -40.74 11.37 10.26
CA LYS A 268 -40.12 11.95 11.46
C LYS A 268 -38.70 12.46 11.16
N PHE A 269 -37.91 11.71 10.40
CA PHE A 269 -36.53 12.08 10.07
C PHE A 269 -36.40 12.71 8.68
N ILE A 270 -37.25 12.27 7.75
CA ILE A 270 -37.28 12.77 6.36
C ILE A 270 -37.91 14.18 6.27
N SER A 271 -38.54 14.65 7.34
CA SER A 271 -39.05 16.02 7.43
C SER A 271 -38.25 16.91 8.39
N ASP A 272 -37.15 16.40 8.95
CA ASP A 272 -36.28 17.17 9.86
C ASP A 272 -35.12 17.78 9.06
N ASP A 273 -35.18 19.08 8.83
CA ASP A 273 -34.13 19.84 8.12
C ASP A 273 -32.73 19.60 8.73
N LYS A 274 -32.64 19.42 10.05
CA LYS A 274 -31.36 19.18 10.74
C LYS A 274 -30.74 17.83 10.37
N PHE A 275 -31.55 16.85 10.02
CA PHE A 275 -31.08 15.54 9.61
C PHE A 275 -30.42 15.59 8.23
N PHE A 276 -31.05 16.28 7.27
CA PHE A 276 -30.47 16.51 5.93
C PHE A 276 -29.22 17.37 5.99
N ASP A 277 -29.21 18.42 6.82
CA ASP A 277 -28.01 19.22 7.05
C ASP A 277 -26.85 18.38 7.58
N LYS A 278 -27.12 17.48 8.53
CA LYS A 278 -26.11 16.56 9.07
C LYS A 278 -25.60 15.59 8.00
N MET A 279 -26.47 15.06 7.14
CA MET A 279 -26.07 14.20 6.02
C MET A 279 -25.20 14.97 5.02
N ASN A 280 -25.64 16.14 4.58
CA ASN A 280 -24.91 16.99 3.63
C ASN A 280 -23.55 17.42 4.18
N ASN A 281 -23.47 17.77 5.46
CA ASN A 281 -22.20 18.07 6.12
C ASN A 281 -21.28 16.85 6.17
N THR A 282 -21.82 15.66 6.49
CA THR A 282 -21.04 14.41 6.50
C THR A 282 -20.48 14.10 5.10
N LEU A 283 -21.29 14.25 4.05
CA LEU A 283 -20.86 14.10 2.65
C LEU A 283 -19.74 15.09 2.30
N SER A 284 -19.90 16.36 2.68
CA SER A 284 -18.90 17.41 2.45
C SER A 284 -17.57 17.08 3.13
N GLU A 285 -17.60 16.59 4.37
CA GLU A 285 -16.39 16.17 5.08
C GLU A 285 -15.72 14.97 4.42
N ILE A 286 -16.47 13.99 3.94
CA ILE A 286 -15.92 12.86 3.17
C ILE A 286 -15.24 13.36 1.90
N GLU A 287 -15.89 14.23 1.13
CA GLU A 287 -15.31 14.81 -0.10
C GLU A 287 -14.01 15.57 0.19
N LYS A 288 -13.96 16.35 1.28
CA LYS A 288 -12.75 17.07 1.71
C LYS A 288 -11.64 16.10 2.12
N LEU A 289 -11.93 15.09 2.92
CA LEU A 289 -10.96 14.10 3.38
C LEU A 289 -10.41 13.26 2.23
N THR A 290 -11.27 12.76 1.34
CA THR A 290 -10.85 12.05 0.13
C THR A 290 -9.96 12.91 -0.76
N LYS A 291 -10.32 14.19 -0.93
CA LYS A 291 -9.48 15.15 -1.68
C LYS A 291 -8.14 15.39 -0.99
N ASN A 292 -8.13 15.54 0.34
CA ASN A 292 -6.88 15.74 1.10
C ASN A 292 -5.97 14.51 0.96
N ILE A 293 -6.46 13.29 1.18
CA ILE A 293 -5.68 12.06 1.02
C ILE A 293 -5.08 11.98 -0.39
N ARG A 294 -5.88 12.25 -1.44
CA ARG A 294 -5.41 12.21 -2.83
C ARG A 294 -4.38 13.30 -3.16
N THR A 295 -4.52 14.50 -2.60
CA THR A 295 -3.69 15.67 -2.99
C THR A 295 -2.53 15.96 -2.05
N LYS A 296 -2.61 15.49 -0.80
CA LYS A 296 -1.67 15.76 0.30
C LYS A 296 -1.15 14.50 0.97
N GLY A 297 -1.89 13.38 0.92
CA GLY A 297 -1.55 12.16 1.64
C GLY A 297 -0.26 11.48 1.18
N VAL A 298 0.29 11.87 0.04
CA VAL A 298 1.60 11.41 -0.41
C VAL A 298 2.31 12.52 -1.20
N LYS A 299 2.68 13.59 -0.51
CA LYS A 299 3.54 14.65 -1.08
C LYS A 299 4.97 14.47 -0.62
N LEU A 300 5.55 13.33 -0.96
CA LEU A 300 6.91 13.05 -0.54
C LEU A 300 7.83 14.09 -1.15
N ASN A 301 8.51 14.83 -0.28
CA ASN A 301 9.66 15.62 -0.66
C ASN A 301 10.76 14.64 -1.03
N ILE A 302 10.74 14.21 -2.28
CA ILE A 302 11.92 13.70 -2.97
C ILE A 302 12.57 14.97 -3.50
N PHE A 303 13.38 15.65 -2.68
CA PHE A 303 14.46 16.61 -2.97
C PHE A 303 14.80 17.38 -1.70
#